data_AF-A0A1V5VR56-F1
#
_entry.id   AF-A0A1V5VR56-F1
#
_cell.length_a   1.000
_cell.length_b   1.000
_cell.length_c   1.000
_cell.angle_alpha   90.00
_cell.angle_beta   90.00
_cell.angle_gamma   90.00
#
_symmetry.space_group_name_H-M   'P 1'
#
loop_
_entity.id
_entity.type
_entity.pdbx_description
1 polymer ?
#
loop_
_entity_poly.entity_id
_entity_poly.type
_entity_poly.pdbx_seq_one_letter_code
_entity_poly.pdbx_strand_id
1 'polypeptide(L)'
;MKEKLPKIFLVLFLILIAVNIGFLDWWIINHRKEEPEKETPLRPSTSLGTMEGQAETCSEECRQLIDQKVSEAREKIPTQKPVKVVNQLPASNPVASTKVTYLPLIAEGTTTETNWTDIAASDFYFNLADYPGAKEVRFIASLQALHGSAKVEARLYDQTNKRGVDYSELETKNDAYTLIESSGIVIWRGNNKYSVQLRSANGTRVLLKEARLKVIF
;
A
#
# COMPACT_ATOMS: atom_id res chain seq x y z
N MET A 1 -35.69 43.60 41.01
CA MET A 1 -34.28 43.12 41.02
C MET A 1 -34.04 41.82 40.23
N LYS A 2 -35.03 41.22 39.56
CA LYS A 2 -34.91 39.91 38.86
C LYS A 2 -34.49 39.96 37.38
N GLU A 3 -34.57 41.11 36.70
CA GLU A 3 -34.25 41.19 35.25
C GLU A 3 -32.78 41.45 34.92
N LYS A 4 -31.95 41.86 35.90
CA LYS A 4 -30.53 42.14 35.66
C LYS A 4 -29.63 40.90 35.79
N LEU A 5 -30.11 39.86 36.47
CA LEU A 5 -29.39 38.61 36.69
C LEU A 5 -29.02 37.87 35.38
N PRO A 6 -29.92 37.68 34.38
CA PRO A 6 -29.56 36.96 33.16
C PRO A 6 -28.55 37.71 32.28
N LYS A 7 -28.57 39.06 32.30
CA LYS A 7 -27.62 39.88 31.54
C LYS A 7 -26.21 39.80 32.11
N ILE A 8 -26.08 39.73 33.43
CA ILE A 8 -24.78 39.56 34.12
C ILE A 8 -24.18 38.19 33.78
N PHE A 9 -24.98 37.12 33.81
CA PHE A 9 -24.52 35.79 33.42
C PHE A 9 -24.08 35.72 31.95
N LEU A 10 -24.82 36.38 31.04
CA LEU A 10 -24.46 36.40 29.63
C LEU A 10 -23.14 37.14 29.39
N VAL A 11 -22.91 38.28 30.07
CA VAL A 11 -21.64 39.02 29.98
C VAL A 11 -20.48 38.19 30.54
N LEU A 12 -20.65 37.53 31.68
CA LEU A 12 -19.62 36.65 32.24
C LEU A 12 -19.29 35.47 31.33
N PHE A 13 -20.30 34.87 30.68
CA PHE A 13 -20.12 33.78 29.74
C PHE A 13 -19.33 34.22 28.49
N LEU A 14 -19.64 35.40 27.94
CA LEU A 14 -18.89 35.96 26.80
C LEU A 14 -17.44 36.27 27.16
N ILE A 15 -17.18 36.79 28.36
CA ILE A 15 -15.80 37.02 28.85
C ILE A 15 -15.04 35.70 28.94
N LEU A 16 -15.67 34.64 29.47
CA LEU A 16 -15.04 33.33 29.61
C LEU A 16 -14.68 32.71 28.24
N ILE A 17 -15.55 32.89 27.23
CA ILE A 17 -15.26 32.48 25.85
C ILE A 17 -14.07 33.27 25.30
N ALA A 18 -14.05 34.60 25.44
CA ALA A 18 -12.98 35.44 24.93
C ALA A 18 -11.61 35.10 25.56
N VAL A 19 -11.58 34.82 26.87
CA VAL A 19 -10.36 34.37 27.56
C VAL A 19 -9.89 33.01 27.05
N ASN A 20 -10.80 32.07 26.81
CA ASN A 20 -10.45 30.74 26.30
C ASN A 20 -9.89 30.82 24.86
N ILE A 21 -10.51 31.62 23.99
CA ILE A 21 -9.99 31.85 22.61
C ILE A 21 -8.61 32.52 22.66
N GLY A 22 -8.43 33.56 23.47
CA GLY A 22 -7.12 34.22 23.60
C GLY A 22 -6.04 33.30 24.14
N PHE A 23 -6.38 32.39 25.06
CA PHE A 23 -5.46 31.36 25.56
C PHE A 23 -5.09 30.35 24.48
N LEU A 24 -6.05 29.88 23.69
CA LEU A 24 -5.83 28.96 22.57
C LEU A 24 -4.94 29.59 21.49
N ASP A 25 -5.20 30.85 21.11
CA ASP A 25 -4.39 31.57 20.13
C ASP A 25 -2.95 31.77 20.61
N TRP A 26 -2.77 32.17 21.88
CA TRP A 26 -1.45 32.31 22.48
C TRP A 26 -0.70 30.97 22.55
N TRP A 27 -1.40 29.89 22.91
CA TRP A 27 -0.83 28.55 22.99
C TRP A 27 -0.39 28.03 21.61
N ILE A 28 -1.19 28.25 20.56
CA ILE A 28 -0.85 27.86 19.18
C ILE A 28 0.36 28.65 18.65
N ILE A 29 0.41 29.96 18.89
CA ILE A 29 1.53 30.81 18.45
C ILE A 29 2.81 30.42 19.19
N ASN A 30 2.75 30.18 20.50
CA ASN A 30 3.92 29.81 21.29
C ASN A 30 4.39 28.36 21.08
N HIS A 31 3.60 27.52 20.39
CA HIS A 31 3.97 26.14 20.05
C HIS A 31 4.26 25.92 18.56
N ARG A 32 4.11 26.94 17.72
CA ARG A 32 4.78 26.96 16.40
C ARG A 32 6.28 27.20 16.62
N LYS A 33 7.01 26.11 16.89
CA LYS A 33 8.43 26.09 16.57
C LYS A 33 8.53 26.12 15.05
N GLU A 34 8.96 27.24 14.51
CA GLU A 34 9.40 27.31 13.12
C GLU A 34 10.54 26.30 12.98
N GLU A 35 10.30 25.19 12.28
CA GLU A 35 11.40 24.44 11.71
C GLU A 35 12.07 25.36 10.70
N PRO A 36 13.38 25.64 10.82
CA PRO A 36 14.07 26.43 9.82
C PRO A 36 13.97 25.70 8.49
N GLU A 37 13.43 26.40 7.49
CA GLU A 37 13.48 26.00 6.09
C GLU A 37 14.95 25.69 5.75
N LYS A 38 15.29 24.40 5.67
CA LYS A 38 16.56 23.97 5.10
C LYS A 38 16.51 24.36 3.62
N GLU A 39 17.15 25.48 3.30
CA GLU A 39 17.53 25.81 1.94
C GLU A 39 18.20 24.58 1.32
N THR A 40 17.50 24.00 0.35
CA THR A 40 18.03 22.90 -0.45
C THR A 40 19.11 23.51 -1.34
N PRO A 41 20.37 23.01 -1.32
CA PRO A 41 21.40 23.52 -2.20
C PRO A 41 20.97 23.33 -3.65
N LEU A 42 20.96 24.43 -4.41
CA LEU A 42 20.86 24.42 -5.86
C LEU A 42 21.84 23.40 -6.42
N ARG A 43 21.31 22.31 -7.00
CA ARG A 43 22.10 21.38 -7.80
C ARG A 43 22.74 22.16 -8.96
N PRO A 44 24.04 21.98 -9.23
CA PRO A 44 24.62 22.48 -10.47
C PRO A 44 23.95 21.76 -11.64
N SER A 45 23.51 22.55 -12.62
CA SER A 45 23.04 22.08 -13.91
C SER A 45 24.19 21.37 -14.62
N THR A 46 24.25 20.04 -14.53
CA THR A 46 25.11 19.25 -15.40
C THR A 46 24.48 19.24 -16.78
N SER A 47 25.06 20.04 -17.66
CA SER A 47 24.80 20.09 -19.09
C SER A 47 24.87 18.71 -19.73
N LEU A 48 23.96 18.51 -20.66
CA LEU A 48 23.90 17.43 -21.64
C LEU A 48 25.28 17.18 -22.27
N GLY A 49 25.94 16.11 -21.83
CA GLY A 49 27.11 15.53 -22.50
C GLY A 49 26.68 14.22 -23.14
N THR A 50 26.61 14.22 -24.47
CA THR A 50 26.54 13.00 -25.28
C THR A 50 27.71 12.08 -24.91
N MET A 51 27.43 10.92 -24.33
CA MET A 51 28.34 9.78 -24.36
C MET A 51 27.62 8.58 -24.96
N GLU A 52 27.97 8.33 -26.21
CA GLU A 52 27.86 7.05 -26.90
C GLU A 52 28.61 5.97 -26.12
N GLY A 53 27.94 4.83 -25.91
CA GLY A 53 28.57 3.51 -25.79
C GLY A 53 29.17 3.10 -24.45
N GLN A 54 28.45 2.27 -23.70
CA GLN A 54 28.92 0.95 -23.22
C GLN A 54 27.80 0.24 -22.43
N ALA A 55 27.25 -0.82 -23.02
CA ALA A 55 26.55 -1.84 -22.27
C ALA A 55 27.59 -2.54 -21.38
N GLU A 56 27.42 -2.46 -20.05
CA GLU A 56 28.21 -3.29 -19.12
C GLU A 56 27.84 -4.76 -19.36
N THR A 57 28.59 -5.35 -20.27
CA THR A 57 28.56 -6.77 -20.57
C THR A 57 29.34 -7.41 -19.43
N CYS A 58 28.69 -8.25 -18.62
CA CYS A 58 29.34 -9.06 -17.58
C CYS A 58 30.63 -9.68 -18.16
N SER A 59 31.79 -9.27 -17.62
CA SER A 59 33.10 -9.73 -18.05
C SER A 59 33.22 -11.25 -17.87
N GLU A 60 34.15 -11.89 -18.58
CA GLU A 60 34.36 -13.35 -18.52
C GLU A 60 34.55 -13.88 -17.08
N GLU A 61 35.13 -13.08 -16.21
CA GLU A 61 35.29 -13.41 -14.78
C GLU A 61 33.95 -13.50 -14.03
N CYS A 62 32.99 -12.63 -14.39
CA CYS A 62 31.64 -12.63 -13.84
C CYS A 62 30.83 -13.84 -14.33
N ARG A 63 31.06 -14.31 -15.56
CA ARG A 63 30.43 -15.54 -16.10
C ARG A 63 30.92 -16.78 -15.37
N GLN A 64 32.23 -16.90 -15.16
CA GLN A 64 32.82 -18.04 -14.46
C GLN A 64 32.31 -18.15 -13.01
N LEU A 65 32.14 -17.01 -12.33
CA LEU A 65 31.60 -17.00 -10.96
C LEU A 65 30.13 -17.47 -10.91
N ILE A 66 29.32 -17.11 -11.90
CA ILE A 66 27.93 -17.57 -12.00
C ILE A 66 27.87 -19.07 -12.24
N ASP A 67 28.65 -19.59 -13.19
CA ASP A 67 28.65 -21.03 -13.51
C ASP A 67 29.13 -21.87 -12.33
N GLN A 68 30.13 -21.39 -11.56
CA GLN A 68 30.57 -22.05 -10.33
C GLN A 68 29.46 -22.07 -9.27
N LYS A 69 28.72 -20.96 -9.09
CA LYS A 69 27.63 -20.91 -8.09
C LYS A 69 26.43 -21.77 -8.49
N VAL A 70 26.14 -21.91 -9.78
CA VAL A 70 25.06 -22.75 -10.29
C VAL A 70 25.39 -24.24 -10.15
N SER A 71 26.65 -24.66 -10.35
CA SER A 71 27.07 -26.05 -10.18
C SER A 71 27.05 -26.47 -8.70
N GLU A 72 27.56 -25.64 -7.80
CA GLU A 72 27.51 -25.86 -6.34
C GLU A 72 26.07 -26.01 -5.81
N ALA A 73 25.10 -25.32 -6.42
CA ALA A 73 23.69 -25.40 -6.05
C ALA A 73 22.99 -26.66 -6.58
N ARG A 74 23.41 -27.17 -7.74
CA ARG A 74 22.83 -28.38 -8.35
C ARG A 74 23.20 -29.66 -7.60
N GLU A 75 24.39 -29.72 -6.99
CA GLU A 75 24.83 -30.89 -6.22
C GLU A 75 24.10 -31.04 -4.87
N LYS A 76 23.42 -29.99 -4.39
CA LYS A 76 22.69 -30.00 -3.11
C LYS A 76 21.21 -30.31 -3.22
N ILE A 77 20.71 -30.65 -4.42
CA ILE A 77 19.30 -31.03 -4.61
C ILE A 77 19.17 -32.54 -4.35
N PRO A 78 18.48 -32.99 -3.29
CA PRO A 78 18.26 -34.41 -3.06
C PRO A 78 17.29 -34.97 -4.09
N THR A 79 17.73 -35.99 -4.84
CA THR A 79 16.90 -36.75 -5.78
C THR A 79 15.81 -37.52 -5.03
N GLN A 80 14.59 -36.99 -4.97
CA GLN A 80 13.45 -37.72 -4.41
C GLN A 80 12.96 -38.77 -5.43
N LYS A 81 12.94 -40.04 -5.00
CA LYS A 81 12.32 -41.16 -5.73
C LYS A 81 10.81 -40.90 -5.87
N PRO A 82 10.17 -41.28 -7.00
CA PRO A 82 8.75 -41.07 -7.19
C PRO A 82 7.94 -41.98 -6.25
N VAL A 83 7.28 -41.37 -5.26
CA VAL A 83 6.27 -42.03 -4.42
C VAL A 83 4.95 -41.99 -5.19
N LYS A 84 4.40 -43.18 -5.51
CA LYS A 84 3.03 -43.30 -6.01
C LYS A 84 2.06 -42.97 -4.87
N VAL A 85 1.55 -41.75 -4.84
CA VAL A 85 0.40 -41.37 -4.02
C VAL A 85 -0.86 -41.65 -4.83
N VAL A 86 -1.58 -42.72 -4.47
CA VAL A 86 -2.96 -42.94 -4.93
C VAL A 86 -3.86 -42.05 -4.08
N ASN A 87 -4.12 -40.84 -4.54
CA ASN A 87 -5.23 -40.03 -4.04
C ASN A 87 -6.46 -40.34 -4.88
N GLN A 88 -7.39 -41.11 -4.33
CA GLN A 88 -8.76 -41.15 -4.83
C GLN A 88 -9.39 -39.77 -4.57
N LEU A 89 -9.50 -38.95 -5.62
CA LEU A 89 -10.35 -37.77 -5.60
C LEU A 89 -11.82 -38.23 -5.75
N PRO A 90 -12.75 -37.79 -4.90
CA PRO A 90 -14.17 -37.86 -5.24
C PRO A 90 -14.41 -36.99 -6.49
N ALA A 91 -15.18 -37.52 -7.44
CA ALA A 91 -15.54 -36.82 -8.67
C ALA A 91 -16.27 -35.51 -8.33
N SER A 92 -15.57 -34.39 -8.47
CA SER A 92 -16.18 -33.06 -8.50
C SER A 92 -16.89 -32.91 -9.84
N ASN A 93 -18.19 -32.63 -9.79
CA ASN A 93 -18.95 -32.14 -10.95
C ASN A 93 -18.19 -30.99 -11.64
N PRO A 94 -18.29 -30.84 -12.98
CA PRO A 94 -17.63 -29.75 -13.68
C PRO A 94 -18.26 -28.42 -13.24
N VAL A 95 -17.57 -27.71 -12.35
CA VAL A 95 -17.85 -26.31 -12.03
C VAL A 95 -17.61 -25.53 -13.33
N ALA A 96 -18.63 -24.80 -13.79
CA ALA A 96 -18.48 -23.88 -14.90
C ALA A 96 -17.27 -22.97 -14.62
N SER A 97 -16.21 -23.09 -15.43
CA SER A 97 -14.97 -22.37 -15.17
C SER A 97 -15.21 -20.89 -15.44
N THR A 98 -15.38 -20.09 -14.38
CA THR A 98 -15.42 -18.63 -14.50
C THR A 98 -14.09 -18.15 -15.05
N LYS A 99 -14.11 -17.39 -16.15
CA LYS A 99 -12.89 -16.81 -16.72
C LYS A 99 -12.37 -15.73 -15.75
N VAL A 100 -11.08 -15.79 -15.43
CA VAL A 100 -10.41 -14.87 -14.51
C VAL A 100 -9.13 -14.34 -15.15
N THR A 101 -8.85 -13.06 -14.95
CA THR A 101 -7.58 -12.42 -15.33
C THR A 101 -6.97 -11.75 -14.12
N TYR A 102 -5.65 -11.88 -13.96
CA TYR A 102 -4.90 -11.21 -12.91
C TYR A 102 -4.06 -10.08 -13.50
N LEU A 103 -4.19 -8.88 -12.94
CA LEU A 103 -3.33 -7.74 -13.24
C LEU A 103 -2.35 -7.54 -12.08
N PRO A 104 -1.07 -7.92 -12.23
CA PRO A 104 -0.07 -7.69 -11.19
C PRO A 104 0.15 -6.18 -11.01
N LEU A 105 0.30 -5.76 -9.76
CA LEU A 105 0.64 -4.39 -9.39
C LEU A 105 2.10 -4.37 -8.94
N ILE A 106 2.83 -3.32 -9.31
CA ILE A 106 4.19 -3.10 -8.80
C ILE A 106 4.04 -2.49 -7.40
N ALA A 107 3.85 -3.33 -6.40
CA ALA A 107 3.66 -2.88 -5.02
C ALA A 107 4.39 -3.81 -4.06
N GLU A 108 5.54 -3.35 -3.58
CA GLU A 108 6.31 -3.93 -2.49
C GLU A 108 6.71 -2.80 -1.56
N GLY A 109 6.60 -2.99 -0.25
CA GLY A 109 6.94 -1.93 0.67
C GLY A 109 6.62 -2.25 2.12
N THR A 110 6.94 -1.30 2.97
CA THR A 110 6.71 -1.41 4.41
C THR A 110 6.31 -0.07 4.98
N THR A 111 5.53 -0.10 6.06
CA THR A 111 5.24 1.08 6.87
C THR A 111 5.08 0.68 8.34
N THR A 112 5.29 1.64 9.22
CA THR A 112 4.89 1.59 10.64
C THR A 112 3.85 2.65 10.96
N GLU A 113 3.38 3.40 9.96
CA GLU A 113 2.47 4.52 10.16
C GLU A 113 1.09 4.06 10.61
N THR A 114 0.50 4.83 11.53
CA THR A 114 -0.88 4.63 11.98
C THR A 114 -1.91 5.33 11.11
N ASN A 115 -1.44 6.22 10.23
CA ASN A 115 -2.24 6.81 9.16
C ASN A 115 -2.02 6.04 7.86
N TRP A 116 -3.00 6.12 6.96
CA TRP A 116 -2.88 5.55 5.63
C TRP A 116 -1.74 6.25 4.89
N THR A 117 -0.81 5.45 4.37
CA THR A 117 0.38 5.93 3.67
C THR A 117 0.52 5.22 2.33
N ASP A 118 0.78 5.97 1.26
CA ASP A 118 1.01 5.41 -0.06
C ASP A 118 2.33 4.64 -0.09
N ILE A 119 2.33 3.48 -0.75
CA ILE A 119 3.55 2.73 -1.03
C ILE A 119 4.24 3.37 -2.22
N ALA A 120 5.53 3.66 -2.06
CA ALA A 120 6.35 4.25 -3.11
C ALA A 120 6.31 3.39 -4.38
N ALA A 121 6.19 4.04 -5.53
CA ALA A 121 6.11 3.39 -6.84
C ALA A 121 4.94 2.42 -7.05
N SER A 122 3.91 2.46 -6.19
CA SER A 122 2.68 1.64 -6.35
C SER A 122 1.60 2.26 -7.23
N ASP A 123 1.93 3.35 -7.93
CA ASP A 123 1.01 4.08 -8.78
C ASP A 123 0.72 3.32 -10.09
N PHE A 124 -0.56 3.16 -10.43
CA PHE A 124 -0.98 2.56 -11.70
C PHE A 124 -2.26 3.20 -12.23
N TYR A 125 -2.48 3.06 -13.53
CA TYR A 125 -3.73 3.46 -14.17
C TYR A 125 -4.61 2.23 -14.39
N PHE A 126 -5.91 2.38 -14.13
CA PHE A 126 -6.88 1.33 -14.41
C PHE A 126 -8.16 1.92 -14.96
N ASN A 127 -8.67 1.29 -16.02
CA ASN A 127 -9.96 1.59 -16.62
C ASN A 127 -10.75 0.28 -16.81
N LEU A 128 -11.92 0.20 -16.19
CA LEU A 128 -12.78 -0.99 -16.31
C LEU A 128 -13.24 -1.24 -17.76
N ALA A 129 -13.30 -0.19 -18.60
CA ALA A 129 -13.68 -0.32 -20.00
C ALA A 129 -12.71 -1.18 -20.82
N ASP A 130 -11.46 -1.34 -20.36
CA ASP A 130 -10.46 -2.18 -21.01
C ASP A 130 -10.72 -3.69 -20.80
N TYR A 131 -11.67 -4.03 -19.91
CA TYR A 131 -12.06 -5.39 -19.55
C TYR A 131 -13.55 -5.63 -19.87
N PRO A 132 -13.94 -5.67 -21.16
CA PRO A 132 -15.34 -5.86 -21.55
C PRO A 132 -15.87 -7.21 -21.07
N GLY A 133 -17.04 -7.19 -20.44
CA GLY A 133 -17.67 -8.37 -19.84
C GLY A 133 -17.21 -8.69 -18.42
N ALA A 134 -16.31 -7.90 -17.82
CA ALA A 134 -16.00 -8.03 -16.40
C ALA A 134 -17.25 -7.81 -15.54
N LYS A 135 -17.53 -8.78 -14.66
CA LYS A 135 -18.63 -8.73 -13.68
C LYS A 135 -18.17 -8.14 -12.36
N GLU A 136 -16.93 -8.44 -11.97
CA GLU A 136 -16.39 -8.08 -10.66
C GLU A 136 -14.87 -7.89 -10.76
N VAL A 137 -14.34 -6.94 -9.99
CA VAL A 137 -12.91 -6.79 -9.75
C VAL A 137 -12.67 -6.94 -8.26
N ARG A 138 -11.58 -7.60 -7.87
CA ARG A 138 -11.16 -7.75 -6.46
C ARG A 138 -9.70 -7.38 -6.30
N PHE A 139 -9.38 -6.78 -5.17
CA PHE A 139 -8.00 -6.49 -4.78
C PHE A 139 -7.43 -7.66 -3.99
N ILE A 140 -6.20 -8.05 -4.31
CA ILE A 140 -5.48 -9.12 -3.63
C ILE A 140 -4.12 -8.60 -3.24
N ALA A 141 -3.71 -8.85 -2.00
CA ALA A 141 -2.37 -8.52 -1.54
C ALA A 141 -1.81 -9.58 -0.59
N SER A 142 -0.48 -9.70 -0.56
CA SER A 142 0.25 -10.53 0.39
C SER A 142 0.82 -9.66 1.51
N LEU A 143 0.24 -9.79 2.71
CA LEU A 143 0.52 -8.94 3.86
C LEU A 143 1.11 -9.73 5.03
N GLN A 144 1.95 -9.07 5.81
CA GLN A 144 2.55 -9.59 7.03
C GLN A 144 2.58 -8.50 8.11
N ALA A 145 2.19 -8.86 9.34
CA ALA A 145 2.37 -8.06 10.55
C ALA A 145 3.67 -8.51 11.25
N LEU A 146 4.78 -7.82 11.00
CA LEU A 146 6.09 -8.28 11.48
C LEU A 146 6.21 -8.21 12.99
N HIS A 147 6.46 -9.36 13.62
CA HIS A 147 6.68 -9.51 15.06
C HIS A 147 5.57 -8.92 15.94
N GLY A 148 4.36 -8.74 15.39
CA GLY A 148 3.26 -8.10 16.11
C GLY A 148 1.95 -8.82 15.86
N SER A 149 1.17 -8.99 16.93
CA SER A 149 -0.21 -9.50 16.86
C SER A 149 -1.23 -8.43 16.49
N ALA A 150 -0.77 -7.22 16.15
CA ALA A 150 -1.63 -6.10 15.85
C ALA A 150 -2.18 -6.20 14.44
N LYS A 151 -3.33 -5.55 14.25
CA LYS A 151 -4.00 -5.48 12.96
C LYS A 151 -3.19 -4.59 12.03
N VAL A 152 -2.86 -5.11 10.87
CA VAL A 152 -2.25 -4.37 9.77
C VAL A 152 -3.17 -4.42 8.57
N GLU A 153 -3.22 -3.32 7.81
CA GLU A 153 -4.23 -3.11 6.79
C GLU A 153 -3.58 -2.62 5.48
N ALA A 154 -4.20 -3.00 4.36
CA ALA A 154 -3.88 -2.49 3.03
C ALA A 154 -5.16 -2.11 2.30
N ARG A 155 -5.10 -1.15 1.38
CA ARG A 155 -6.23 -0.81 0.51
C ARG A 155 -5.76 -0.19 -0.79
N LEU A 156 -6.69 -0.05 -1.73
CA LEU A 156 -6.50 0.80 -2.90
C LEU A 156 -6.96 2.22 -2.59
N TYR A 157 -6.21 3.20 -3.11
CA TYR A 157 -6.55 4.61 -3.04
C TYR A 157 -6.64 5.20 -4.44
N ASP A 158 -7.75 5.87 -4.73
CA ASP A 158 -7.96 6.59 -5.97
C ASP A 158 -7.31 7.98 -5.85
N GLN A 159 -6.17 8.15 -6.51
CA GLN A 159 -5.44 9.41 -6.53
C GLN A 159 -6.10 10.46 -7.43
N THR A 160 -6.93 10.05 -8.40
CA THR A 160 -7.69 10.97 -9.26
C THR A 160 -8.81 11.63 -8.44
N ASN A 161 -9.57 10.81 -7.71
CA ASN A 161 -10.76 11.25 -6.97
C ASN A 161 -10.50 11.49 -5.47
N LYS A 162 -9.26 11.33 -5.01
CA LYS A 162 -8.79 11.57 -3.64
C LYS A 162 -9.60 10.82 -2.58
N ARG A 163 -9.81 9.51 -2.79
CA ARG A 163 -10.61 8.67 -1.89
C ARG A 163 -10.10 7.24 -1.81
N GLY A 164 -10.34 6.57 -0.68
CA GLY A 164 -10.19 5.12 -0.60
C GLY A 164 -11.19 4.42 -1.53
N VAL A 165 -10.74 3.37 -2.22
CA VAL A 165 -11.62 2.57 -3.07
C VAL A 165 -12.48 1.68 -2.18
N ASP A 166 -13.81 1.77 -2.36
CA ASP A 166 -14.74 1.03 -1.54
C ASP A 166 -14.50 -0.47 -1.64
N TYR A 167 -14.62 -1.17 -0.51
CA TYR A 167 -14.47 -2.61 -0.39
C TYR A 167 -13.09 -3.17 -0.74
N SER A 168 -12.06 -2.31 -0.89
CA SER A 168 -10.69 -2.72 -1.19
C SER A 168 -9.82 -2.96 0.05
N GLU A 169 -10.34 -2.71 1.26
CA GLU A 169 -9.56 -2.86 2.48
C GLU A 169 -9.32 -4.34 2.81
N LEU A 170 -8.07 -4.68 3.07
CA LEU A 170 -7.57 -5.99 3.47
C LEU A 170 -6.96 -5.85 4.86
N GLU A 171 -7.11 -6.88 5.70
CA GLU A 171 -6.53 -6.88 7.04
C GLU A 171 -5.92 -8.23 7.41
N THR A 172 -4.85 -8.20 8.20
CA THR A 172 -4.27 -9.39 8.81
C THR A 172 -3.64 -9.08 10.16
N LYS A 173 -3.40 -10.14 10.94
CA LYS A 173 -2.60 -10.13 12.17
C LYS A 173 -1.49 -11.20 12.12
N ASN A 174 -1.34 -11.85 10.97
CA ASN A 174 -0.41 -12.97 10.82
C ASN A 174 1.01 -12.44 10.74
N ASP A 175 1.91 -13.12 11.44
CA ASP A 175 3.35 -12.88 11.43
C ASP A 175 4.05 -13.51 10.22
N ALA A 176 3.33 -14.24 9.38
CA ALA A 176 3.76 -14.76 8.09
C ALA A 176 2.97 -14.11 6.94
N TYR A 177 3.62 -14.00 5.77
CA TYR A 177 2.97 -13.52 4.56
C TYR A 177 1.72 -14.33 4.25
N THR A 178 0.59 -13.65 4.24
CA THR A 178 -0.71 -14.23 3.94
C THR A 178 -1.29 -13.51 2.74
N LEU A 179 -1.70 -14.27 1.73
CA LEU A 179 -2.41 -13.75 0.57
C LEU A 179 -3.90 -13.59 0.91
N ILE A 180 -4.42 -12.37 0.76
CA ILE A 180 -5.77 -11.99 1.17
C ILE A 180 -6.48 -11.35 -0.02
N GLU A 181 -7.75 -11.67 -0.21
CA GLU A 181 -8.59 -11.17 -1.29
C GLU A 181 -9.74 -10.33 -0.71
N SER A 182 -10.01 -9.19 -1.34
CA SER A 182 -11.11 -8.31 -0.97
C SER A 182 -12.45 -8.82 -1.50
N SER A 183 -13.54 -8.23 -1.03
CA SER A 183 -14.81 -8.26 -1.76
C SER A 183 -14.72 -7.50 -3.09
N GLY A 184 -15.78 -7.57 -3.91
CA GLY A 184 -15.88 -6.83 -5.15
C GLY A 184 -15.71 -5.33 -4.95
N ILE A 185 -14.67 -4.76 -5.54
CA ILE A 185 -14.33 -3.34 -5.39
C ILE A 185 -15.16 -2.47 -6.34
N VAL A 186 -15.51 -1.26 -5.90
CA VAL A 186 -16.25 -0.30 -6.73
C VAL A 186 -15.27 0.68 -7.37
N ILE A 187 -14.91 0.39 -8.62
CA ILE A 187 -14.02 1.23 -9.43
C ILE A 187 -14.86 2.24 -10.20
N TRP A 188 -14.45 3.51 -10.14
CA TRP A 188 -15.09 4.57 -10.91
C TRP A 188 -14.76 4.44 -12.39
N ARG A 189 -15.71 4.83 -13.24
CA ARG A 189 -15.51 4.81 -14.70
C ARG A 189 -14.40 5.78 -15.11
N GLY A 190 -13.74 5.45 -16.21
CA GLY A 190 -12.64 6.24 -16.76
C GLY A 190 -11.26 5.70 -16.38
N ASN A 191 -10.22 6.36 -16.90
CA ASN A 191 -8.84 5.98 -16.65
C ASN A 191 -8.31 6.72 -15.41
N ASN A 192 -8.53 6.13 -14.24
CA ASN A 192 -8.15 6.73 -12.96
C ASN A 192 -6.79 6.22 -12.49
N LYS A 193 -6.07 7.06 -11.74
CA LYS A 193 -4.79 6.74 -11.14
C LYS A 193 -5.03 6.20 -9.74
N TYR A 194 -4.47 5.04 -9.44
CA TYR A 194 -4.60 4.34 -8.16
C TYR A 194 -3.23 4.12 -7.52
N SER A 195 -3.18 4.06 -6.18
CA SER A 195 -2.03 3.62 -5.39
C SER A 195 -2.44 2.57 -4.36
N VAL A 196 -1.47 1.79 -3.88
CA VAL A 196 -1.68 0.92 -2.73
C VAL A 196 -1.30 1.69 -1.46
N GLN A 197 -2.19 1.69 -0.48
CA GLN A 197 -1.94 2.27 0.84
C GLN A 197 -1.81 1.19 1.90
N LEU A 198 -0.91 1.40 2.85
CA LEU A 198 -0.77 0.58 4.04
C LEU A 198 -1.06 1.40 5.30
N ARG A 199 -1.51 0.71 6.36
CA ARG A 199 -1.69 1.28 7.70
C ARG A 199 -1.46 0.22 8.76
N SER A 200 -0.89 0.63 9.89
CA SER A 200 -0.81 -0.16 11.10
C SER A 200 -1.80 0.31 12.15
N ALA A 201 -2.46 -0.60 12.88
CA ALA A 201 -3.35 -0.18 13.96
C ALA A 201 -2.62 0.40 15.18
N ASN A 202 -1.35 0.05 15.39
CA ASN A 202 -0.60 0.43 16.61
C ASN A 202 0.90 0.68 16.40
N GLY A 203 1.35 0.84 15.14
CA GLY A 203 2.77 1.01 14.83
C GLY A 203 3.53 -0.29 14.55
N THR A 204 2.88 -1.45 14.63
CA THR A 204 3.45 -2.72 14.13
C THR A 204 3.86 -2.57 12.66
N ARG A 205 5.04 -3.06 12.32
CA ARG A 205 5.55 -2.96 10.95
C ARG A 205 4.73 -3.84 10.01
N VAL A 206 4.13 -3.21 9.02
CA VAL A 206 3.42 -3.86 7.92
C VAL A 206 4.41 -4.14 6.80
N LEU A 207 4.38 -5.34 6.23
CA LEU A 207 5.08 -5.65 4.99
C LEU A 207 4.08 -6.07 3.93
N LEU A 208 4.25 -5.49 2.75
CA LEU A 208 3.56 -5.85 1.53
C LEU A 208 4.58 -6.49 0.58
N LYS A 209 4.32 -7.74 0.17
CA LYS A 209 5.20 -8.46 -0.75
C LYS A 209 4.74 -8.39 -2.20
N GLU A 210 3.44 -8.49 -2.42
CA GLU A 210 2.85 -8.44 -3.75
C GLU A 210 1.40 -7.96 -3.67
N ALA A 211 0.92 -7.36 -4.76
CA ALA A 211 -0.48 -7.02 -4.93
C ALA A 211 -0.93 -7.24 -6.38
N ARG A 212 -2.23 -7.52 -6.57
CA ARG A 212 -2.83 -7.73 -7.90
C ARG A 212 -4.33 -7.43 -7.88
N LEU A 213 -4.86 -7.10 -9.05
CA LEU A 213 -6.31 -7.12 -9.28
C LEU A 213 -6.71 -8.46 -9.88
N LYS A 214 -7.83 -9.00 -9.42
CA LYS A 214 -8.50 -10.18 -9.99
C LYS A 214 -9.77 -9.72 -10.68
N VAL A 215 -9.81 -9.85 -12.00
CA VAL A 215 -10.95 -9.50 -12.84
C VAL A 215 -11.71 -10.78 -13.18
N ILE A 216 -13.00 -10.82 -12.86
CA ILE A 216 -13.88 -11.99 -13.00
C ILE A 216 -14.91 -11.68 -14.10
N PHE A 217 -15.08 -12.58 -15.07
CA PHE A 217 -15.97 -12.41 -16.24
C PHE A 217 -17.25 -13.27 -16.17
#